data_AF-S2JDE6-F1
#
_entry.id   AF-S2JDE6-F1
#
_cell.length_a   1.000
_cell.length_b   1.000
_cell.length_c   1.000
_cell.angle_alpha   90.00
_cell.angle_beta   90.00
_cell.angle_gamma   90.00
#
_symmetry.space_group_name_H-M   'P 1'
#
loop_
_entity.id
_entity.type
_entity.pdbx_description
1 polymer ?
#
loop_
_entity_poly.entity_id
_entity_poly.type
_entity_poly.pdbx_seq_one_letter_code
_entity_poly.pdbx_strand_id
1 'polypeptide(L)'
;MDSLNVDRRAEAELVIEFLQSFHLREARSPLRKIPEIYQHKIPQQHNMNDCGLHLIRSFELSIVRRKFIIRLMEGEVTNQKEIDAFWQEYPVISRHELEYQLLKYALERSTN
;
A
#
# COMPACT_ATOMS: atom_id res chain seq x y z
N MET A 1 5.40 0.20 -1.99
CA MET A 1 4.51 0.07 -3.18
C MET A 1 4.48 1.42 -3.87
N ASP A 2 4.94 1.52 -5.12
CA ASP A 2 4.97 2.76 -5.89
C ASP A 2 4.44 2.49 -7.31
N SER A 3 3.39 3.19 -7.73
CA SER A 3 2.76 3.00 -9.04
C SER A 3 3.54 3.66 -10.19
N LEU A 4 4.55 4.47 -9.87
CA LEU A 4 5.42 5.16 -10.84
C LEU A 4 6.69 4.35 -11.16
N ASN A 5 6.82 3.14 -10.60
CA ASN A 5 7.99 2.28 -10.78
C ASN A 5 9.31 2.92 -10.33
N VAL A 6 9.26 3.76 -9.30
CA VAL A 6 10.44 4.36 -8.68
C VAL A 6 10.91 3.47 -7.53
N ASP A 7 12.23 3.26 -7.42
CA ASP A 7 12.83 2.65 -6.24
C ASP A 7 12.78 3.64 -5.07
N ARG A 8 12.11 3.22 -3.99
CA ARG A 8 11.87 4.01 -2.78
C ARG A 8 12.59 3.41 -1.57
N ARG A 9 13.64 2.61 -1.80
CA ARG A 9 14.40 1.94 -0.75
C ARG A 9 14.98 2.92 0.25
N ALA A 10 15.57 4.02 -0.22
CA ALA A 10 16.15 5.04 0.67
C ALA A 10 15.10 5.65 1.62
N GLU A 11 13.91 5.96 1.11
CA GLU A 11 12.80 6.46 1.94
C GLU A 11 12.30 5.40 2.92
N ALA A 12 12.28 4.12 2.54
CA ALA A 12 11.91 3.02 3.43
C ALA A 12 12.96 2.75 4.53
N GLU A 13 14.25 2.92 4.23
CA GLU A 13 15.34 2.81 5.20
C GLU A 13 15.20 3.86 6.31
N LEU A 14 14.84 5.11 5.96
CA LEU A 14 14.55 6.16 6.95
C LEU A 14 13.42 5.79 7.92
N VAL A 15 12.39 5.09 7.44
CA VAL A 15 11.30 4.60 8.29
C VAL A 15 11.81 3.51 9.25
N ILE A 16 12.68 2.61 8.78
CA ILE A 16 13.28 1.57 9.63
C ILE A 16 14.16 2.20 10.72
N GLU A 17 15.01 3.18 10.36
CA GLU A 17 15.84 3.92 11.31
C GLU A 17 15.01 4.64 12.38
N PHE A 18 13.89 5.25 11.96
CA PHE A 18 12.94 5.85 12.87
C PHE A 18 12.36 4.80 13.84
N LEU A 19 11.89 3.65 13.34
CA LEU A 19 11.32 2.59 14.17
C LEU A 19 12.34 2.03 15.18
N GLN A 20 13.58 1.84 14.76
CA GLN A 20 14.67 1.40 15.66
C GLN A 20 14.91 2.44 16.77
N SER A 21 15.03 3.71 16.39
CA SER A 21 15.25 4.82 17.33
C SER A 21 14.08 4.98 18.31
N PHE A 22 12.85 4.87 17.82
CA PHE A 22 11.63 4.93 18.61
C PHE A 22 11.58 3.79 19.65
N HIS A 23 11.89 2.57 19.25
CA HIS A 23 11.91 1.41 20.14
C HIS A 23 12.92 1.56 21.28
N LEU A 24 14.12 2.07 20.99
CA LEU A 24 15.14 2.31 22.00
C LEU A 24 14.72 3.38 23.01
N ARG A 25 14.04 4.45 22.55
CA ARG A 25 13.63 5.57 23.42
C ARG A 25 12.35 5.29 24.19
N GLU A 26 11.29 4.89 23.50
CA GLU A 26 9.93 4.80 24.06
C GLU A 26 9.65 3.42 24.67
N ALA A 27 10.02 2.36 23.95
CA ALA A 27 9.78 0.98 24.39
C ALA A 27 10.91 0.43 25.28
N ARG A 28 12.00 1.19 25.47
CA ARG A 28 13.22 0.83 26.24
C ARG A 28 13.75 -0.57 25.89
N SER A 29 13.56 -0.98 24.64
CA SER A 29 13.95 -2.30 24.16
C SER A 29 14.28 -2.22 22.67
N PRO A 30 15.28 -2.98 22.19
CA PRO A 30 15.59 -3.00 20.77
C PRO A 30 14.43 -3.61 19.98
N LEU A 31 14.30 -3.18 18.72
CA LEU A 31 13.35 -3.79 17.79
C LEU A 31 13.70 -5.26 17.58
N ARG A 32 12.77 -6.18 17.85
CA ARG A 32 13.03 -7.64 17.85
C ARG A 32 13.42 -8.19 16.48
N LYS A 33 12.85 -7.64 15.40
CA LYS A 33 13.16 -8.00 14.01
C LYS A 33 13.19 -6.72 13.19
N ILE A 34 14.27 -6.50 12.45
CA ILE A 34 14.37 -5.41 11.48
C ILE A 34 13.41 -5.72 10.31
N PRO A 35 12.49 -4.81 9.96
CA PRO A 35 11.61 -5.01 8.81
C PRO A 35 12.41 -5.19 7.53
N GLU A 36 12.00 -6.12 6.69
CA GLU A 36 12.57 -6.28 5.36
C GLU A 36 11.85 -5.33 4.39
N ILE A 37 12.62 -4.70 3.49
CA ILE A 37 12.09 -3.82 2.46
C ILE A 37 11.80 -4.65 1.23
N TYR A 38 10.52 -4.80 0.90
CA TYR A 38 10.08 -5.44 -0.33
C TYR A 38 9.62 -4.41 -1.36
N GLN A 39 10.12 -4.55 -2.59
CA GLN A 39 9.64 -3.81 -3.74
C GLN A 39 9.19 -4.78 -4.82
N HIS A 40 7.90 -5.12 -4.79
CA HIS A 40 7.28 -5.87 -5.88
C HIS A 40 6.66 -4.92 -6.90
N LYS A 41 6.66 -5.34 -8.17
CA LYS A 41 5.91 -4.65 -9.23
C LYS A 41 4.41 -4.75 -8.92
N ILE A 42 3.78 -3.59 -8.80
CA ILE A 42 2.33 -3.42 -8.79
C ILE A 42 1.90 -2.86 -10.16
N PRO A 43 0.59 -2.84 -10.49
CA PRO A 43 0.11 -2.17 -11.69
C PRO A 43 0.62 -0.73 -11.75
N GLN A 44 1.40 -0.46 -12.79
CA GLN A 44 2.08 0.80 -13.02
C GLN A 44 1.15 1.77 -13.73
N GLN A 45 1.42 3.06 -13.57
CA GLN A 45 0.62 4.12 -14.16
C GLN A 45 1.53 5.27 -14.60
N HIS A 46 1.22 5.88 -15.74
CA HIS A 46 2.05 6.92 -16.35
C HIS A 46 1.68 8.34 -15.91
N ASN A 47 0.49 8.53 -15.32
CA ASN A 47 -0.03 9.82 -14.89
C ASN A 47 0.29 10.11 -13.42
N MET A 48 1.35 10.86 -13.14
CA MET A 48 1.74 11.19 -11.76
C MET A 48 0.61 11.77 -10.89
N ASN A 49 -0.44 12.37 -11.48
CA ASN A 49 -1.58 12.91 -10.75
C ASN A 49 -2.53 11.87 -10.13
N ASP A 50 -2.39 10.59 -10.51
CA ASP A 50 -3.24 9.50 -10.02
C ASP A 50 -2.53 8.59 -9.01
N CYS A 51 -1.28 8.91 -8.61
CA CYS A 51 -0.52 8.08 -7.67
C CYS A 51 -1.23 7.96 -6.31
N GLY A 52 -1.99 8.98 -5.91
CA GLY A 52 -2.83 8.97 -4.70
C GLY A 52 -3.93 7.91 -4.74
N LEU A 53 -4.60 7.73 -5.89
CA LEU A 53 -5.65 6.71 -6.05
C LEU A 53 -5.06 5.29 -6.00
N HIS A 54 -3.90 5.10 -6.63
CA HIS A 54 -3.15 3.85 -6.54
C HIS A 54 -2.67 3.55 -5.11
N LEU A 55 -2.27 4.58 -4.35
CA LEU A 55 -1.90 4.46 -2.95
C LEU A 55 -3.08 4.01 -2.09
N ILE A 56 -4.26 4.62 -2.26
CA ILE A 56 -5.49 4.24 -1.54
C ILE A 56 -5.81 2.76 -1.76
N ARG A 57 -5.87 2.30 -3.02
CA ARG A 57 -6.09 0.88 -3.36
C ARG A 57 -5.02 -0.01 -2.72
N SER A 58 -3.76 0.37 -2.85
CA SER A 58 -2.63 -0.43 -2.34
C SER A 58 -2.69 -0.58 -0.82
N PHE A 59 -3.05 0.49 -0.11
CA PHE A 59 -3.24 0.48 1.33
C PHE A 59 -4.43 -0.38 1.73
N GLU A 60 -5.59 -0.22 1.08
CA GLU A 60 -6.76 -1.05 1.30
C GLU A 60 -6.41 -2.55 1.17
N LEU A 61 -5.78 -2.94 0.07
CA LEU A 61 -5.40 -4.33 -0.19
C LEU A 61 -4.39 -4.86 0.81
N SER A 62 -3.48 -4.02 1.31
CA SER A 62 -2.55 -4.41 2.38
C SER A 62 -3.26 -4.82 3.67
N ILE A 63 -4.50 -4.35 3.86
CA ILE A 63 -5.36 -4.70 4.99
C ILE A 63 -6.27 -5.88 4.63
N VAL A 64 -7.12 -5.73 3.60
CA VAL A 64 -8.18 -6.71 3.29
C VAL A 64 -7.65 -8.01 2.68
N ARG A 65 -6.52 -7.95 1.96
CA ARG A 65 -5.86 -9.09 1.32
C ARG A 65 -4.43 -9.27 1.83
N ARG A 66 -4.20 -8.91 3.10
CA ARG A 66 -2.88 -8.91 3.77
C ARG A 66 -2.04 -10.15 3.50
N LYS A 67 -2.61 -11.36 3.67
CA LYS A 67 -1.87 -12.61 3.45
C LYS A 67 -1.37 -12.75 2.01
N PHE A 68 -2.22 -12.42 1.03
CA PHE A 68 -1.84 -12.48 -0.37
C PHE A 68 -0.77 -11.43 -0.69
N ILE A 69 -0.95 -10.20 -0.20
CA ILE A 69 0.01 -9.11 -0.42
C ILE A 69 1.39 -9.44 0.17
N ILE A 70 1.46 -10.00 1.38
CA ILE A 70 2.75 -10.41 1.99
C ILE A 70 3.44 -11.44 1.10
N ARG A 71 2.74 -12.53 0.75
CA ARG A 71 3.27 -13.59 -0.13
C ARG A 71 3.71 -13.05 -1.49
N LEU A 72 2.93 -12.14 -2.06
CA LEU A 72 3.28 -11.47 -3.31
C LEU A 72 4.57 -10.66 -3.14
N MET A 73 4.69 -9.86 -2.09
CA MET A 73 5.85 -9.01 -1.82
C MET A 73 7.12 -9.81 -1.52
N GLU A 74 6.99 -10.95 -0.86
CA GLU A 74 8.06 -11.90 -0.56
C GLU A 74 8.47 -12.74 -1.79
N GLY A 75 7.75 -12.62 -2.92
CA GLY A 75 8.03 -13.36 -4.15
C GLY A 75 7.54 -14.81 -4.16
N GLU A 76 6.67 -15.19 -3.22
CA GLU A 76 6.06 -16.53 -3.18
C GLU A 76 4.98 -16.73 -4.25
N VAL A 77 4.39 -15.63 -4.74
CA VAL A 77 3.42 -15.65 -5.84
C VAL A 77 4.15 -15.36 -7.14
N THR A 78 4.36 -16.38 -7.96
CA THR A 78 5.13 -16.28 -9.21
C THR A 78 4.28 -16.44 -10.47
N ASN A 79 3.02 -16.87 -10.33
CA ASN A 79 2.13 -17.07 -11.46
C ASN A 79 1.56 -15.73 -11.95
N GLN A 80 2.05 -15.22 -13.08
CA GLN A 80 1.60 -13.93 -13.63
C GLN A 80 0.09 -13.88 -13.87
N LYS A 81 -0.55 -14.99 -14.27
CA LYS A 81 -2.02 -15.01 -14.48
C LYS A 81 -2.79 -14.79 -13.18
N GLU A 82 -2.29 -15.35 -12.07
CA GLU A 82 -2.88 -15.15 -10.74
C GLU A 82 -2.70 -13.70 -10.28
N ILE A 83 -1.51 -13.14 -10.50
CA ILE A 83 -1.20 -11.75 -10.16
C ILE A 83 -2.10 -10.80 -10.97
N ASP A 84 -2.22 -11.02 -12.28
CA ASP A 84 -3.05 -10.20 -13.16
C ASP A 84 -4.53 -10.29 -12.79
N ALA A 85 -5.04 -11.51 -12.55
CA ALA A 85 -6.43 -11.72 -12.12
C ALA A 85 -6.72 -11.01 -10.79
N PHE A 86 -5.80 -11.09 -9.83
CA PHE A 86 -5.91 -10.37 -8.56
C PHE A 86 -6.04 -8.86 -8.79
N TRP A 87 -5.16 -8.26 -9.59
CA TRP A 87 -5.23 -6.81 -9.83
C TRP A 87 -6.45 -6.38 -10.64
N GLN A 88 -7.02 -7.26 -11.47
CA GLN A 88 -8.28 -7.01 -12.18
C GLN A 88 -9.51 -7.07 -11.26
N GLU A 89 -9.49 -7.94 -10.23
CA GLU A 89 -10.54 -8.01 -9.22
C GLU A 89 -10.60 -6.74 -8.36
N TYR A 90 -9.47 -6.07 -8.18
CA TYR A 90 -9.34 -4.83 -7.40
C TYR A 90 -8.86 -3.66 -8.28
N PRO A 91 -9.72 -3.12 -9.15
CA PRO A 91 -9.36 -1.99 -9.99
C PRO A 91 -9.10 -0.73 -9.15
N VAL A 92 -8.32 0.20 -9.68
CA VAL A 92 -8.15 1.52 -9.05
C VAL A 92 -9.45 2.30 -9.19
N ILE A 93 -9.95 2.82 -8.08
CA ILE A 93 -11.11 3.71 -8.06
C ILE A 93 -10.85 4.95 -8.92
N SER A 94 -11.84 5.39 -9.71
CA SER A 94 -11.71 6.64 -10.45
C SER A 94 -11.80 7.85 -9.50
N ARG A 95 -11.25 8.99 -9.90
CA ARG A 95 -11.38 10.22 -9.09
C ARG A 95 -12.84 10.60 -8.85
N HIS A 96 -13.68 10.48 -9.87
CA HIS A 96 -15.11 10.77 -9.77
C HIS A 96 -15.83 9.84 -8.79
N GLU A 97 -15.50 8.54 -8.83
CA GLU A 97 -16.07 7.57 -7.89
C GLU A 97 -15.63 7.88 -6.46
N LEU A 98 -14.36 8.26 -6.24
CA LEU A 98 -13.89 8.68 -4.92
C LEU A 98 -14.64 9.90 -4.39
N GLU A 99 -14.83 10.93 -5.23
CA GLU A 99 -15.61 12.12 -4.89
C GLU A 99 -17.05 11.77 -4.51
N TYR A 100 -17.69 10.89 -5.28
CA TYR A 100 -19.04 10.41 -5.00
C TYR A 100 -19.12 9.69 -3.65
N GLN A 101 -18.19 8.77 -3.35
CA GLN A 101 -18.18 8.04 -2.07
C GLN A 101 -17.98 8.97 -0.87
N LEU A 102 -17.13 9.99 -1.01
CA LEU A 102 -16.92 10.99 0.05
C LEU A 102 -18.17 11.83 0.31
N LEU A 103 -18.87 12.28 -0.74
CA LEU A 103 -20.12 13.02 -0.63
C LEU A 103 -21.22 12.17 0.00
N LYS A 104 -21.36 10.92 -0.44
CA LYS A 104 -22.31 9.97 0.13
C LYS A 104 -22.07 9.78 1.62
N TYR A 105 -20.83 9.52 2.02
CA TYR A 105 -20.44 9.38 3.42
C TYR A 105 -20.77 10.62 4.26
N ALA A 106 -20.50 11.82 3.74
CA ALA A 106 -20.81 13.07 4.43
C ALA A 106 -22.33 13.27 4.64
N LEU A 107 -23.13 12.95 3.62
CA LEU A 107 -24.59 13.04 3.69
C LEU A 107 -25.19 12.04 4.70
N GLU A 108 -24.71 10.80 4.70
CA GLU A 108 -25.12 9.76 5.65
C GLU A 108 -24.78 10.13 7.11
N ARG A 109 -23.73 10.93 7.34
CA ARG A 109 -23.39 11.44 8.68
C ARG A 109 -24.11 12.71 9.08
N SER A 110 -24.63 13.49 8.13
CA SER A 110 -25.47 14.66 8.44
C SER A 110 -26.92 14.30 8.79
N THR A 111 -27.33 13.07 8.47
CA THR A 111 -28.70 12.55 8.69
C THR A 111 -28.81 11.67 9.94
N ASN A 112 -27.70 11.39 10.62
CA ASN A 112 -27.60 10.71 11.91
C ASN A 112 -27.11 11.67 12.99
#